data_AF-A0A3D5K3D4-F1
#
_entry.id   AF-A0A3D5K3D4-F1
#
_cell.length_a   1.000
_cell.length_b   1.000
_cell.length_c   1.000
_cell.angle_alpha   90.00
_cell.angle_beta   90.00
_cell.angle_gamma   90.00
#
_symmetry.space_group_name_H-M   'P 1'
#
loop_
_entity.id
_entity.type
_entity.pdbx_description
1 polymer ?
#
loop_
_entity_poly.entity_id
_entity_poly.type
_entity_poly.pdbx_seq_one_letter_code
_entity_poly.pdbx_strand_id
1 'polypeptide(L)'
;MGANLDLFDRARRVIPGGVNSPVRAFGSVGGTPYFVDRAQGPYLWDAEGRRYIDYVQSYGPGILGHAHPAVLEAVTRAASAGTSYGAPTEAEVVLAEMVVDRITGLESVRFVSSGTEATMSAIRLARGATGRPGIVKFAGCYHGHADALLAAGGSGVANQGLSGCDGVTDGAVADTIVAPYNVVPTLDDTVAAVIVEPVAANMGLVAPADGFLEGLRAACDTAGALLIFDEVISGFRLARGGAAERFGVTPDLWCFGKV
;
A
#
# COMPACT_ATOMS: atom_id res chain seq x y z
N MET A 1 20.61 30.44 -8.98
CA MET A 1 20.21 29.03 -8.88
C MET A 1 19.03 28.98 -7.92
N GLY A 2 17.91 28.37 -8.30
CA GLY A 2 16.73 28.31 -7.41
C GLY A 2 16.98 27.42 -6.18
N ALA A 3 16.32 27.71 -5.06
CA ALA A 3 16.48 26.96 -3.82
C ALA A 3 16.15 25.47 -3.98
N ASN A 4 15.15 25.15 -4.82
CA ASN A 4 14.79 23.76 -5.13
C ASN A 4 15.94 22.99 -5.80
N LEU A 5 16.61 23.62 -6.77
CA LEU A 5 17.73 23.01 -7.50
C LEU A 5 18.97 22.85 -6.61
N ASP A 6 19.28 23.85 -5.78
CA ASP A 6 20.38 23.73 -4.81
C ASP A 6 20.16 22.57 -3.83
N LEU A 7 18.95 22.45 -3.27
CA LEU A 7 18.59 21.34 -2.38
C LEU A 7 18.69 19.99 -3.10
N PHE A 8 18.22 19.89 -4.35
CA PHE A 8 18.32 18.65 -5.12
C PHE A 8 19.77 18.25 -5.39
N ASP A 9 20.62 19.19 -5.80
CA ASP A 9 22.03 18.92 -6.07
C ASP A 9 22.80 18.52 -4.82
N ARG A 10 22.48 19.12 -3.66
CA ARG A 10 23.03 18.69 -2.37
C ARG A 10 22.53 17.29 -2.00
N ALA A 11 21.24 17.02 -2.18
CA ALA A 11 20.64 15.71 -1.90
C ALA A 11 21.27 14.60 -2.75
N ARG A 12 21.51 14.82 -4.04
CA ARG A 12 22.13 13.85 -4.95
C ARG A 12 23.54 13.40 -4.54
N ARG A 13 24.24 14.20 -3.72
CA ARG A 13 25.57 13.84 -3.20
C ARG A 13 25.51 12.81 -2.07
N VAL A 14 24.37 12.72 -1.37
CA VAL A 14 24.25 11.97 -0.11
C VAL A 14 23.05 11.01 -0.07
N ILE A 15 22.12 11.11 -1.01
CA ILE A 15 20.95 10.23 -1.16
C ILE A 15 20.94 9.70 -2.59
N PRO A 16 20.84 8.38 -2.82
CA PRO A 16 20.70 7.82 -4.16
C PRO A 16 19.54 8.46 -4.93
N GLY A 17 19.83 9.01 -6.12
CA GLY A 17 18.84 9.75 -6.92
C GLY A 17 18.35 11.06 -6.28
N GLY A 18 18.92 11.48 -5.14
CA GLY A 18 18.53 12.68 -4.39
C GLY A 18 17.24 12.55 -3.58
N VAL A 19 16.66 11.34 -3.45
CA VAL A 19 15.34 11.13 -2.83
C VAL A 19 15.23 9.82 -2.05
N ASN A 20 14.43 9.82 -0.97
CA ASN A 20 14.14 8.62 -0.16
C ASN A 20 12.97 7.78 -0.70
N SER A 21 12.37 8.19 -1.82
CA SER A 21 11.33 7.43 -2.52
C SER A 21 11.46 7.72 -4.02
N PRO A 22 11.68 6.72 -4.90
CA PRO A 22 12.09 6.94 -6.28
C PRO A 22 11.17 7.86 -7.09
N VAL A 23 9.85 7.77 -6.89
CA VAL A 23 8.86 8.61 -7.60
C VAL A 23 9.09 10.11 -7.38
N ARG A 24 9.70 10.50 -6.26
CA ARG A 24 9.97 11.91 -5.92
C ARG A 24 11.10 12.52 -6.74
N ALA A 25 11.90 11.73 -7.46
CA ALA A 25 12.99 12.21 -8.30
C ALA A 25 12.52 12.77 -9.66
N PHE A 26 11.21 12.75 -9.94
CA PHE A 26 10.62 13.25 -11.18
C PHE A 26 11.10 12.54 -12.46
N GLY A 27 11.68 11.34 -12.34
CA GLY A 27 12.18 10.58 -13.50
C GLY A 27 11.15 10.36 -14.60
N SER A 28 9.87 10.19 -14.24
CA SER A 28 8.77 9.95 -15.19
C SER A 28 8.22 11.22 -15.85
N VAL A 29 8.45 12.40 -15.28
CA VAL A 29 7.87 13.67 -15.75
C VAL A 29 8.94 14.68 -16.22
N GLY A 30 10.21 14.40 -15.93
CA GLY A 30 11.34 15.29 -16.21
C GLY A 30 11.40 16.50 -15.28
N GLY A 31 12.50 17.25 -15.41
CA GLY A 31 12.75 18.46 -14.63
C GLY A 31 13.36 18.22 -13.25
N THR A 32 13.29 19.24 -12.40
CA THR A 32 13.82 19.23 -11.03
C THR A 32 12.66 19.10 -10.03
N PRO A 33 12.72 18.16 -9.07
CA PRO A 33 11.73 18.07 -8.01
C PRO A 33 11.66 19.37 -7.20
N TYR A 34 10.45 19.77 -6.80
CA TYR A 34 10.29 20.81 -5.79
C TYR A 34 10.51 20.22 -4.39
N PHE A 35 11.06 21.02 -3.49
CA PHE A 35 11.25 20.68 -2.09
C PHE A 35 10.15 21.35 -1.27
N VAL A 36 9.42 20.56 -0.50
CA VAL A 36 8.30 21.07 0.32
C VAL A 36 8.85 21.85 1.52
N ASP A 37 8.39 23.08 1.69
CA ASP A 37 8.63 23.88 2.90
C ASP A 37 7.52 23.66 3.93
N ARG A 38 6.26 23.80 3.50
CA ARG A 38 5.08 23.62 4.35
C ARG A 38 3.84 23.22 3.58
N ALA A 39 2.85 22.70 4.27
CA ALA A 39 1.53 22.39 3.71
C ALA A 39 0.42 22.71 4.73
N GLN A 40 -0.74 23.14 4.23
CA GLN A 40 -1.92 23.48 5.05
C GLN A 40 -3.20 23.37 4.23
N GLY A 41 -4.20 22.67 4.77
CA GLY A 41 -5.46 22.41 4.08
C GLY A 41 -5.19 21.71 2.74
N PRO A 42 -5.74 22.20 1.61
CA PRO A 42 -5.54 21.60 0.29
C PRO A 42 -4.28 22.11 -0.42
N TYR A 43 -3.39 22.85 0.25
CA TYR A 43 -2.27 23.53 -0.39
C TYR A 43 -0.91 23.07 0.15
N LEU A 44 0.09 23.19 -0.72
CA LEU A 44 1.50 22.99 -0.43
C LEU A 44 2.32 24.19 -0.93
N TRP A 45 3.39 24.52 -0.21
CA TRP A 45 4.38 25.53 -0.60
C TRP A 45 5.75 24.88 -0.72
N ASP A 46 6.45 25.18 -1.80
CA ASP A 46 7.84 24.74 -1.97
C ASP A 46 8.85 25.69 -1.31
N ALA A 47 10.13 25.33 -1.37
CA ALA A 47 11.25 26.10 -0.82
C ALA A 47 11.49 27.45 -1.53
N GLU A 48 10.80 27.72 -2.64
CA GLU A 48 10.82 28.99 -3.35
C GLU A 48 9.55 29.82 -3.08
N GLY A 49 8.68 29.34 -2.18
CA GLY A 49 7.44 30.00 -1.77
C GLY A 49 6.28 29.82 -2.76
N ARG A 50 6.44 28.99 -3.79
CA ARG A 50 5.39 28.73 -4.77
C ARG A 50 4.31 27.85 -4.16
N ARG A 51 3.05 28.30 -4.27
CA ARG A 51 1.88 27.57 -3.77
C ARG A 51 1.29 26.67 -4.86
N TYR A 52 0.91 25.46 -4.46
CA TYR A 52 0.25 24.45 -5.28
C TYR A 52 -1.06 24.01 -4.62
N ILE A 53 -2.08 23.70 -5.42
CA ILE A 53 -3.20 22.86 -4.96
C ILE A 53 -2.70 21.42 -4.99
N ASP A 54 -2.79 20.71 -3.87
CA ASP A 54 -2.19 19.38 -3.73
C ASP A 54 -3.21 18.25 -3.94
N TYR A 55 -3.09 17.57 -5.08
CA TYR A 55 -3.82 16.33 -5.39
C TYR A 55 -3.02 15.05 -5.06
N VAL A 56 -1.74 15.17 -4.67
CA VAL A 56 -0.93 14.03 -4.22
C VAL A 56 -1.27 13.67 -2.79
N GLN A 57 -1.49 14.66 -1.91
CA GLN A 57 -1.93 14.47 -0.53
C GLN A 57 -1.07 13.45 0.24
N SER A 58 0.26 13.56 0.10
CA SER A 58 1.23 12.59 0.61
C SER A 58 0.98 11.14 0.15
N TYR A 59 0.49 10.97 -1.08
CA TYR A 59 0.09 9.71 -1.70
C TYR A 59 -1.14 9.03 -1.08
N GLY A 60 -1.94 9.76 -0.28
CA GLY A 60 -3.20 9.26 0.28
C GLY A 60 -3.59 9.74 1.70
N PRO A 61 -2.67 9.86 2.68
CA PRO A 61 -3.01 10.13 4.09
C PRO A 61 -3.77 11.44 4.31
N GLY A 62 -3.58 12.44 3.44
CA GLY A 62 -4.16 13.77 3.59
C GLY A 62 -5.67 13.85 3.31
N ILE A 63 -6.49 12.90 3.78
CA ILE A 63 -7.94 12.89 3.55
C ILE A 63 -8.66 14.10 4.16
N LEU A 64 -8.15 14.60 5.29
CA LEU A 64 -8.62 15.82 5.96
C LEU A 64 -7.87 17.09 5.51
N GLY A 65 -6.96 16.97 4.53
CA GLY A 65 -5.99 17.99 4.18
C GLY A 65 -4.80 18.07 5.15
N HIS A 66 -3.82 18.89 4.79
CA HIS A 66 -2.59 19.06 5.56
C HIS A 66 -2.80 19.87 6.83
N ALA A 67 -2.08 19.51 7.89
CA ALA A 67 -2.05 20.27 9.13
C ALA A 67 -3.45 20.52 9.73
N HIS A 68 -4.33 19.52 9.67
CA HIS A 68 -5.69 19.62 10.23
C HIS A 68 -5.61 19.89 11.75
N PRO A 69 -6.28 20.94 12.29
CA PRO A 69 -6.09 21.39 13.68
C PRO A 69 -6.25 20.29 14.73
N ALA A 70 -7.28 19.45 14.60
CA ALA A 70 -7.53 18.36 15.53
C ALA A 70 -6.43 17.27 15.50
N VAL A 71 -5.84 17.02 14.33
CA VAL A 71 -4.75 16.04 14.19
C VAL A 71 -3.47 16.60 14.79
N LEU A 72 -3.17 17.88 14.53
CA LEU A 72 -2.00 18.55 15.12
C LEU A 72 -2.08 18.55 16.65
N GLU A 73 -3.23 18.93 17.21
CA GLU A 73 -3.43 18.94 18.66
C GLU A 73 -3.19 17.55 19.28
N ALA A 74 -3.76 16.50 18.69
CA ALA A 74 -3.58 15.13 19.15
C ALA A 74 -2.11 14.68 19.08
N VAL A 75 -1.42 14.97 17.98
CA VAL A 75 0.01 14.64 17.80
C VAL A 75 0.89 15.41 18.78
N THR A 76 0.68 16.72 18.94
CA THR A 76 1.45 17.55 19.88
C THR A 76 1.26 17.07 21.32
N ARG A 77 0.02 16.74 21.70
CA ARG A 77 -0.27 16.17 23.03
C ARG A 77 0.43 14.84 23.24
N ALA A 78 0.33 13.91 22.29
CA ALA A 78 1.00 12.61 22.37
C ALA A 78 2.52 12.75 22.45
N ALA A 79 3.12 13.58 21.59
CA ALA A 79 4.56 13.80 21.57
C ALA A 79 5.10 14.38 22.89
N SER A 80 4.31 15.23 23.57
CA SER A 80 4.68 15.80 24.87
C SER A 80 4.77 14.75 26.00
N ALA A 81 4.12 13.60 25.83
CA ALA A 81 4.18 12.47 26.76
C ALA A 81 5.31 11.46 26.43
N GLY A 82 6.01 11.65 25.30
CA GLY A 82 6.95 10.69 24.72
C GLY A 82 6.38 10.00 23.49
N THR A 83 7.23 9.71 22.50
CA THR A 83 6.80 9.19 21.19
C THR A 83 6.97 7.68 21.04
N SER A 84 7.63 7.01 21.98
CA SER A 84 7.84 5.56 21.98
C SER A 84 8.17 5.06 23.39
N TYR A 85 7.60 3.91 23.76
CA TYR A 85 7.68 3.37 25.12
C TYR A 85 8.21 1.94 25.21
N GLY A 86 8.18 1.17 24.11
CA GLY A 86 8.54 -0.26 24.13
C GLY A 86 7.59 -1.15 24.96
N ALA A 87 6.41 -0.63 25.31
CA ALA A 87 5.38 -1.31 26.10
C ALA A 87 3.98 -0.92 25.58
N PRO A 88 2.94 -1.73 25.85
CA PRO A 88 1.58 -1.45 25.39
C PRO A 88 0.99 -0.16 25.97
N THR A 89 0.10 0.47 25.22
CA THR A 89 -0.62 1.69 25.59
C THR A 89 -2.14 1.53 25.40
N GLU A 90 -2.92 2.31 26.16
CA GLU A 90 -4.38 2.38 25.98
C GLU A 90 -4.76 2.84 24.57
N ALA A 91 -3.96 3.74 23.97
CA ALA A 91 -4.20 4.27 22.64
C ALA A 91 -4.16 3.18 21.55
N GLU A 92 -3.33 2.16 21.70
CA GLU A 92 -3.30 1.00 20.78
C GLU A 92 -4.61 0.21 20.84
N VAL A 93 -5.17 0.00 22.05
CA VAL A 93 -6.43 -0.73 22.24
C VAL A 93 -7.58 0.06 21.62
N VAL A 94 -7.70 1.35 21.96
CA VAL A 94 -8.77 2.22 21.44
C VAL A 94 -8.71 2.30 19.91
N LEU A 95 -7.52 2.46 19.31
CA LEU A 95 -7.38 2.49 17.87
C LEU A 95 -7.77 1.14 17.23
N ALA A 96 -7.41 0.02 17.85
CA ALA A 96 -7.78 -1.30 17.36
C ALA A 96 -9.30 -1.51 17.35
N GLU A 97 -9.97 -1.18 18.45
CA GLU A 97 -11.44 -1.24 18.59
C GLU A 97 -12.12 -0.36 17.52
N MET A 98 -11.64 0.89 17.35
CA MET A 98 -12.19 1.80 16.34
C MET A 98 -12.05 1.28 14.91
N VAL A 99 -10.98 0.55 14.59
CA VAL A 99 -10.78 -0.03 13.26
C VAL A 99 -11.68 -1.26 13.07
N VAL A 100 -11.72 -2.16 14.05
CA VAL A 100 -12.58 -3.35 14.05
C VAL A 100 -14.07 -2.97 13.90
N ASP A 101 -14.54 -2.00 14.68
CA ASP A 101 -15.93 -1.51 14.62
C ASP A 101 -16.30 -0.89 13.27
N ARG A 102 -15.30 -0.43 12.50
CA ARG A 102 -15.51 0.29 11.24
C ARG A 102 -15.52 -0.63 10.02
N ILE A 103 -14.92 -1.80 10.10
CA ILE A 103 -14.75 -2.73 8.98
C ILE A 103 -15.58 -3.99 9.22
N THR A 104 -16.69 -4.13 8.50
CA THR A 104 -17.52 -5.33 8.57
C THR A 104 -16.71 -6.57 8.20
N GLY A 105 -16.66 -7.55 9.11
CA GLY A 105 -15.92 -8.81 8.94
C GLY A 105 -14.48 -8.79 9.45
N LEU A 106 -13.96 -7.66 9.91
CA LEU A 106 -12.64 -7.59 10.53
C LEU A 106 -12.75 -7.91 12.02
N GLU A 107 -12.13 -9.00 12.46
CA GLU A 107 -12.25 -9.47 13.85
C GLU A 107 -11.09 -9.00 14.74
N SER A 108 -9.91 -8.78 14.18
CA SER A 108 -8.73 -8.34 14.92
C SER A 108 -7.74 -7.60 14.01
N VAL A 109 -6.87 -6.78 14.61
CA VAL A 109 -5.86 -6.00 13.88
C VAL A 109 -4.49 -6.08 14.54
N ARG A 110 -3.46 -5.85 13.72
CA ARG A 110 -2.08 -5.66 14.16
C ARG A 110 -1.51 -4.41 13.51
N PHE A 111 -1.02 -3.48 14.33
CA PHE A 111 -0.30 -2.31 13.83
C PHE A 111 1.16 -2.65 13.52
N VAL A 112 1.64 -2.10 12.40
CA VAL A 112 3.00 -2.23 11.87
C VAL A 112 3.43 -0.87 11.30
N SER A 113 4.69 -0.74 10.88
CA SER A 113 5.29 0.55 10.53
C SER A 113 5.01 1.00 9.09
N SER A 114 4.56 0.10 8.21
CA SER A 114 4.31 0.43 6.81
C SER A 114 3.33 -0.53 6.12
N GLY A 115 2.79 -0.11 4.98
CA GLY A 115 2.02 -1.00 4.10
C GLY A 115 2.81 -2.22 3.63
N THR A 116 4.12 -2.06 3.36
CA THR A 116 5.00 -3.20 3.04
C THR A 116 5.07 -4.23 4.17
N GLU A 117 5.14 -3.77 5.43
CA GLU A 117 5.13 -4.67 6.59
C GLU A 117 3.77 -5.34 6.80
N ALA A 118 2.68 -4.65 6.47
CA ALA A 118 1.34 -5.23 6.53
C ALA A 118 1.18 -6.36 5.51
N THR A 119 1.53 -6.10 4.24
CA THR A 119 1.39 -7.10 3.16
C THR A 119 2.32 -8.30 3.35
N MET A 120 3.57 -8.09 3.77
CA MET A 120 4.48 -9.22 4.06
C MET A 120 3.98 -10.07 5.24
N SER A 121 3.32 -9.45 6.22
CA SER A 121 2.76 -10.16 7.38
C SER A 121 1.49 -10.93 7.00
N ALA A 122 0.60 -10.31 6.20
CA ALA A 122 -0.61 -10.96 5.70
C ALA A 122 -0.30 -12.18 4.82
N ILE A 123 0.68 -12.06 3.91
CA ILE A 123 1.14 -13.18 3.08
C ILE A 123 1.73 -14.30 3.94
N ARG A 124 2.55 -13.96 4.95
CA ARG A 124 3.12 -14.95 5.85
C ARG A 124 2.03 -15.67 6.67
N LEU A 125 1.04 -14.92 7.14
CA LEU A 125 -0.11 -15.48 7.85
C LEU A 125 -0.89 -16.44 6.95
N ALA A 126 -1.19 -16.04 5.71
CA ALA A 126 -1.93 -16.88 4.77
C ALA A 126 -1.19 -18.19 4.44
N ARG A 127 0.12 -18.12 4.19
CA ARG A 127 0.97 -19.31 4.00
C ARG A 127 0.94 -20.22 5.23
N GLY A 128 1.07 -19.65 6.43
CA GLY A 128 1.04 -20.42 7.68
C GLY A 128 -0.32 -21.06 7.96
N ALA A 129 -1.42 -20.36 7.67
CA ALA A 129 -2.77 -20.85 7.88
C ALA A 129 -3.17 -21.96 6.89
N THR A 130 -2.72 -21.87 5.64
CA THR A 130 -3.07 -22.83 4.58
C THR A 130 -2.07 -23.97 4.44
N GLY A 131 -0.83 -23.80 4.91
CA GLY A 131 0.27 -24.74 4.68
C GLY A 131 0.79 -24.73 3.23
N ARG A 132 0.45 -23.69 2.46
CA ARG A 132 0.70 -23.61 1.01
C ARG A 132 1.72 -22.51 0.68
N PRO A 133 2.54 -22.67 -0.38
CA PRO A 133 3.57 -21.69 -0.71
C PRO A 133 3.10 -20.56 -1.64
N GLY A 134 2.20 -20.88 -2.57
CA GLY A 134 1.88 -20.03 -3.71
C GLY A 134 1.14 -18.74 -3.33
N ILE A 135 1.50 -17.63 -3.95
CA ILE A 135 0.73 -16.39 -3.89
C ILE A 135 0.42 -15.91 -5.30
N VAL A 136 -0.77 -15.35 -5.49
CA VAL A 136 -1.16 -14.67 -6.74
C VAL A 136 -1.24 -13.17 -6.47
N LYS A 137 -0.57 -12.38 -7.31
CA LYS A 137 -0.70 -10.92 -7.38
C LYS A 137 -1.04 -10.49 -8.80
N PHE A 138 -1.41 -9.22 -8.97
CA PHE A 138 -1.79 -8.68 -10.27
C PHE A 138 -0.73 -7.76 -10.87
N ALA A 139 -0.53 -7.86 -12.19
CA ALA A 139 0.35 -6.97 -12.93
C ALA A 139 -0.10 -5.52 -12.77
N GLY A 140 0.85 -4.63 -12.47
CA GLY A 140 0.59 -3.22 -12.21
C GLY A 140 0.16 -2.89 -10.77
N CYS A 141 -0.23 -3.89 -9.98
CA CYS A 141 -0.46 -3.70 -8.54
C CYS A 141 0.86 -3.70 -7.74
N TYR A 142 0.94 -2.83 -6.74
CA TYR A 142 2.08 -2.68 -5.85
C TYR A 142 1.67 -2.89 -4.39
N HIS A 143 2.37 -3.82 -3.75
CA HIS A 143 2.09 -4.28 -2.38
C HIS A 143 3.30 -4.09 -1.46
N GLY A 144 4.15 -3.10 -1.74
CA GLY A 144 5.45 -2.96 -1.11
C GLY A 144 6.58 -3.68 -1.88
N HIS A 145 7.77 -3.64 -1.31
CA HIS A 145 9.01 -4.10 -1.96
C HIS A 145 9.65 -5.32 -1.28
N ALA A 146 8.86 -6.15 -0.60
CA ALA A 146 9.35 -7.45 -0.14
C ALA A 146 9.69 -8.32 -1.35
N ASP A 147 10.79 -9.08 -1.29
CA ASP A 147 11.36 -9.81 -2.45
C ASP A 147 10.32 -10.63 -3.23
N ALA A 148 9.46 -11.39 -2.54
CA ALA A 148 8.41 -12.19 -3.16
C ALA A 148 7.43 -11.36 -4.02
N LEU A 149 7.24 -10.09 -3.71
CA LEU A 149 6.32 -9.19 -4.43
C LEU A 149 6.97 -8.45 -5.60
N LEU A 150 8.30 -8.57 -5.75
CA LEU A 150 9.10 -8.01 -6.84
C LEU A 150 9.25 -8.98 -8.02
N ALA A 151 8.40 -10.00 -8.11
CA ALA A 151 8.24 -10.83 -9.30
C ALA A 151 7.78 -9.99 -10.50
N ALA A 152 8.44 -10.18 -11.65
CA ALA A 152 8.09 -9.52 -12.89
C ALA A 152 6.80 -10.12 -13.50
N GLY A 153 5.89 -9.27 -13.94
CA GLY A 153 4.76 -9.70 -14.74
C GLY A 153 5.15 -9.89 -16.21
N GLY A 154 4.70 -10.98 -16.82
CA GLY A 154 4.51 -11.03 -18.27
C GLY A 154 3.58 -12.16 -18.69
N SER A 155 3.48 -12.38 -20.00
CA SER A 155 2.39 -13.17 -20.57
C SER A 155 2.48 -14.66 -20.21
N GLY A 156 1.65 -15.09 -19.26
CA GLY A 156 1.36 -16.50 -18.97
C GLY A 156 2.34 -17.18 -18.00
N VAL A 157 2.21 -18.51 -17.90
CA VAL A 157 3.02 -19.42 -17.06
C VAL A 157 4.54 -19.26 -17.30
N ALA A 158 4.92 -18.73 -18.47
CA ALA A 158 6.31 -18.53 -18.88
C ALA A 158 7.12 -17.53 -18.03
N ASN A 159 6.45 -16.65 -17.26
CA ASN A 159 7.12 -15.65 -16.42
C ASN A 159 6.93 -15.89 -14.90
N GLN A 160 6.43 -17.05 -14.50
CA GLN A 160 6.39 -17.42 -13.07
C GLN A 160 7.82 -17.47 -12.52
N GLY A 161 8.07 -16.76 -11.43
CA GLY A 161 9.36 -16.77 -10.75
C GLY A 161 10.49 -15.97 -11.43
N LEU A 162 10.21 -15.13 -12.42
CA LEU A 162 11.22 -14.21 -12.94
C LEU A 162 11.33 -12.97 -12.04
N SER A 163 12.55 -12.66 -11.61
CA SER A 163 12.82 -11.45 -10.83
C SER A 163 12.63 -10.17 -11.67
N GLY A 164 11.93 -9.19 -11.11
CA GLY A 164 11.84 -7.83 -11.67
C GLY A 164 12.92 -6.87 -11.16
N CYS A 165 13.87 -7.35 -10.35
CA CYS A 165 14.90 -6.55 -9.71
C CYS A 165 16.21 -7.34 -9.57
N ASP A 166 17.33 -6.80 -10.04
CA ASP A 166 18.63 -7.49 -10.09
C ASP A 166 19.10 -8.09 -8.75
N GLY A 167 18.62 -7.58 -7.61
CA GLY A 167 18.95 -8.07 -6.27
C GLY A 167 18.07 -9.20 -5.73
N VAL A 168 16.98 -9.55 -6.42
CA VAL A 168 16.02 -10.57 -5.99
C VAL A 168 16.33 -11.88 -6.72
N THR A 169 16.47 -12.97 -5.96
CA THR A 169 16.77 -14.31 -6.52
C THR A 169 15.51 -14.96 -7.07
N ASP A 170 15.68 -15.85 -8.05
CA ASP A 170 14.56 -16.63 -8.61
C ASP A 170 13.82 -17.42 -7.51
N GLY A 171 14.55 -17.94 -6.52
CA GLY A 171 13.95 -18.66 -5.39
C GLY A 171 13.06 -17.78 -4.50
N ALA A 172 13.33 -16.48 -4.40
CA ALA A 172 12.50 -15.56 -3.61
C ALA A 172 11.14 -15.28 -4.27
N VAL A 173 11.05 -15.42 -5.59
CA VAL A 173 9.84 -15.15 -6.38
C VAL A 173 9.21 -16.40 -6.99
N ALA A 174 9.83 -17.57 -6.85
CA ALA A 174 9.37 -18.85 -7.42
C ALA A 174 7.91 -19.18 -7.08
N ASP A 175 7.50 -18.86 -5.86
CA ASP A 175 6.13 -19.10 -5.37
C ASP A 175 5.16 -17.95 -5.69
N THR A 176 5.53 -17.02 -6.57
CA THR A 176 4.72 -15.85 -6.91
C THR A 176 4.23 -15.90 -8.36
N ILE A 177 2.92 -15.93 -8.49
CA ILE A 177 2.21 -15.91 -9.77
C ILE A 177 1.73 -14.49 -10.02
N VAL A 178 2.05 -13.96 -11.20
CA VAL A 178 1.57 -12.62 -11.63
C VAL A 178 0.47 -12.79 -12.67
N ALA A 179 -0.77 -12.48 -12.29
CA ALA A 179 -1.94 -12.52 -13.16
C ALA A 179 -2.24 -11.13 -13.77
N PRO A 180 -2.93 -11.04 -14.92
CA PRO A 180 -3.45 -9.76 -15.41
C PRO A 180 -4.55 -9.24 -14.47
N TYR A 181 -4.48 -7.96 -14.08
CA TYR A 181 -5.56 -7.31 -13.33
C TYR A 181 -6.88 -7.35 -14.14
N ASN A 182 -8.02 -7.44 -13.46
CA ASN A 182 -9.36 -7.67 -14.06
C ASN A 182 -9.55 -9.02 -14.77
N VAL A 183 -8.65 -9.99 -14.56
CA VAL A 183 -8.83 -11.38 -14.99
C VAL A 183 -8.79 -12.28 -13.76
N VAL A 184 -9.87 -13.03 -13.51
CA VAL A 184 -9.92 -14.00 -12.42
C VAL A 184 -8.99 -15.16 -12.77
N PRO A 185 -7.93 -15.42 -11.99
CA PRO A 185 -6.99 -16.50 -12.27
C PRO A 185 -7.58 -17.86 -11.86
N THR A 186 -7.16 -18.92 -12.54
CA THR A 186 -7.36 -20.28 -12.05
C THR A 186 -6.40 -20.54 -10.90
N LEU A 187 -6.94 -20.97 -9.75
CA LEU A 187 -6.15 -21.28 -8.55
C LEU A 187 -6.01 -22.79 -8.41
N ASP A 188 -4.78 -23.27 -8.21
CA ASP A 188 -4.50 -24.66 -7.84
C ASP A 188 -4.41 -24.85 -6.31
N ASP A 189 -4.16 -26.08 -5.88
CA ASP A 189 -4.07 -26.46 -4.47
C ASP A 189 -2.77 -25.99 -3.79
N THR A 190 -1.85 -25.37 -4.52
CA THR A 190 -0.62 -24.78 -3.99
C THR A 190 -0.77 -23.31 -3.65
N VAL A 191 -1.88 -22.66 -4.04
CA VAL A 191 -2.12 -21.24 -3.76
C VAL A 191 -2.60 -21.06 -2.31
N ALA A 192 -1.81 -20.33 -1.54
CA ALA A 192 -2.14 -19.87 -0.18
C ALA A 192 -3.05 -18.63 -0.20
N ALA A 193 -2.77 -17.69 -1.10
CA ALA A 193 -3.51 -16.43 -1.15
C ALA A 193 -3.50 -15.74 -2.51
N VAL A 194 -4.55 -14.95 -2.72
CA VAL A 194 -4.64 -13.94 -3.78
C VAL A 194 -4.59 -12.56 -3.12
N ILE A 195 -3.59 -11.74 -3.45
CA ILE A 195 -3.49 -10.35 -2.98
C ILE A 195 -3.81 -9.38 -4.12
N VAL A 196 -4.66 -8.40 -3.85
CA VAL A 196 -5.17 -7.45 -4.85
C VAL A 196 -5.36 -6.06 -4.26
N GLU A 197 -5.03 -5.02 -5.02
CA GLU A 197 -5.57 -3.67 -4.77
C GLU A 197 -7.01 -3.66 -5.31
N PRO A 198 -8.07 -3.53 -4.48
CA PRO A 198 -9.45 -3.64 -4.99
C PRO A 198 -9.79 -2.58 -6.05
N VAL A 199 -9.13 -1.42 -5.95
CA VAL A 199 -9.00 -0.44 -7.03
C VAL A 199 -7.50 -0.21 -7.22
N ALA A 200 -6.94 -0.66 -8.33
CA ALA A 200 -5.53 -0.44 -8.60
C ALA A 200 -5.24 1.06 -8.76
N ALA A 201 -4.24 1.54 -8.03
CA ALA A 201 -3.83 2.94 -8.04
C ALA A 201 -2.36 3.15 -8.43
N ASN A 202 -1.56 2.07 -8.40
CA ASN A 202 -0.12 2.13 -8.71
C ASN A 202 0.21 1.98 -10.21
N MET A 203 -0.77 1.66 -11.04
CA MET A 203 -0.68 1.65 -12.51
C MET A 203 -1.59 2.70 -13.16
N GLY A 204 -1.77 3.83 -12.46
CA GLY A 204 -2.90 4.73 -12.67
C GLY A 204 -4.14 4.26 -11.91
N LEU A 205 -5.23 5.01 -12.02
CA LEU A 205 -6.50 4.68 -11.37
C LEU A 205 -7.32 3.74 -12.26
N VAL A 206 -7.33 2.46 -11.94
CA VAL A 206 -8.04 1.42 -12.69
C VAL A 206 -9.06 0.74 -11.79
N ALA A 207 -10.35 0.98 -12.07
CA ALA A 207 -11.45 0.34 -11.36
C ALA A 207 -11.50 -1.18 -11.63
N PRO A 208 -11.99 -1.98 -10.67
CA PRO A 208 -12.29 -3.38 -10.92
C PRO A 208 -13.40 -3.47 -11.97
N ALA A 209 -13.28 -4.42 -12.90
CA ALA A 209 -14.35 -4.77 -13.81
C ALA A 209 -15.52 -5.41 -13.04
N ASP A 210 -16.74 -5.29 -13.56
CA ASP A 210 -17.91 -5.89 -12.95
C ASP A 210 -17.71 -7.41 -12.75
N GLY A 211 -17.95 -7.89 -11.54
CA GLY A 211 -17.79 -9.31 -11.18
C GLY A 211 -16.34 -9.75 -10.92
N PHE A 212 -15.34 -8.87 -11.08
CA PHE A 212 -13.95 -9.25 -10.86
C PHE A 212 -13.67 -9.61 -9.39
N LEU A 213 -14.03 -8.74 -8.45
CA LEU A 213 -13.75 -8.95 -7.03
C LEU A 213 -14.59 -10.11 -6.46
N GLU A 214 -15.84 -10.24 -6.89
CA GLU A 214 -16.73 -11.35 -6.57
C GLU A 214 -16.17 -12.67 -7.12
N GLY A 215 -15.64 -12.64 -8.34
CA GLY A 215 -14.98 -13.77 -8.96
C GLY A 215 -13.71 -14.19 -8.22
N LEU A 216 -12.90 -13.24 -7.75
CA LEU A 216 -11.74 -13.54 -6.90
C LEU A 216 -12.16 -14.19 -5.58
N ARG A 217 -13.21 -13.67 -4.93
CA ARG A 217 -13.76 -14.26 -3.70
C ARG A 217 -14.20 -15.70 -3.93
N ALA A 218 -15.02 -15.95 -4.95
CA ALA A 218 -15.51 -17.29 -5.27
C ALA A 218 -14.38 -18.26 -5.66
N ALA A 219 -13.35 -17.79 -6.37
CA ALA A 219 -12.18 -18.59 -6.73
C ALA A 219 -11.38 -18.98 -5.48
N CYS A 220 -11.15 -18.04 -4.57
CA CYS A 220 -10.46 -18.29 -3.29
C CYS A 220 -11.24 -19.31 -2.44
N ASP A 221 -12.56 -19.14 -2.32
CA ASP A 221 -13.43 -20.05 -1.55
C ASP A 221 -13.39 -21.48 -2.12
N THR A 222 -13.43 -21.61 -3.45
CA THR A 222 -13.37 -22.91 -4.13
C THR A 222 -12.03 -23.60 -3.94
N ALA A 223 -10.92 -22.85 -4.02
CA ALA A 223 -9.58 -23.41 -3.91
C ALA A 223 -9.11 -23.60 -2.45
N GLY A 224 -9.80 -22.98 -1.48
CA GLY A 224 -9.32 -22.88 -0.09
C GLY A 224 -8.10 -21.96 0.06
N ALA A 225 -7.95 -20.99 -0.84
CA ALA A 225 -6.96 -19.91 -0.73
C ALA A 225 -7.57 -18.71 0.02
N LEU A 226 -6.73 -17.87 0.61
CA LEU A 226 -7.20 -16.64 1.26
C LEU A 226 -7.22 -15.46 0.29
N LEU A 227 -8.27 -14.66 0.32
CA LEU A 227 -8.35 -13.38 -0.37
C LEU A 227 -7.79 -12.28 0.53
N ILE A 228 -6.81 -11.53 0.03
CA ILE A 228 -6.19 -10.40 0.72
C ILE A 228 -6.49 -9.12 -0.06
N PHE A 229 -7.16 -8.17 0.57
CA PHE A 229 -7.28 -6.82 0.03
C PHE A 229 -6.15 -5.93 0.54
N ASP A 230 -5.35 -5.43 -0.40
CA ASP A 230 -4.46 -4.29 -0.16
C ASP A 230 -5.26 -3.00 -0.25
N GLU A 231 -5.68 -2.53 0.91
CA GLU A 231 -6.43 -1.30 1.11
C GLU A 231 -5.54 -0.17 1.63
N VAL A 232 -4.22 -0.23 1.40
CA VAL A 232 -3.27 0.82 1.84
C VAL A 232 -3.55 2.14 1.11
N ILE A 233 -4.21 2.14 -0.06
CA ILE A 233 -4.67 3.37 -0.75
C ILE A 233 -6.19 3.58 -0.61
N SER A 234 -6.98 2.53 -0.79
CA SER A 234 -8.45 2.62 -0.84
C SER A 234 -9.12 2.68 0.53
N GLY A 235 -8.46 2.16 1.57
CA GLY A 235 -8.97 2.07 2.93
C GLY A 235 -9.35 3.44 3.48
N PHE A 236 -10.56 3.51 4.07
CA PHE A 236 -11.16 4.74 4.63
C PHE A 236 -11.37 5.90 3.63
N ARG A 237 -10.98 5.72 2.37
CA ARG A 237 -11.04 6.74 1.31
C ARG A 237 -12.21 6.53 0.36
N LEU A 238 -12.43 5.30 -0.09
CA LEU A 238 -13.52 5.00 -1.03
C LEU A 238 -14.89 4.93 -0.34
N ALA A 239 -14.90 4.45 0.90
CA ALA A 239 -16.06 4.44 1.79
C ALA A 239 -15.56 4.38 3.24
N ARG A 240 -16.50 4.45 4.20
CA ARG A 240 -16.16 4.40 5.64
C ARG A 240 -15.37 3.14 5.97
N GLY A 241 -15.76 2.00 5.39
CA GLY A 241 -15.15 0.69 5.52
C GLY A 241 -14.30 0.26 4.33
N GLY A 242 -13.79 1.21 3.54
CA GLY A 242 -12.90 0.93 2.42
C GLY A 242 -13.59 0.37 1.17
N ALA A 243 -12.81 -0.23 0.29
CA ALA A 243 -13.27 -0.86 -0.93
C ALA A 243 -14.16 -2.07 -0.64
N ALA A 244 -13.88 -2.83 0.43
CA ALA A 244 -14.73 -3.94 0.85
C ALA A 244 -16.19 -3.51 1.05
N GLU A 245 -16.45 -2.39 1.75
CA GLU A 245 -17.80 -1.81 1.86
C GLU A 245 -18.31 -1.31 0.50
N ARG A 246 -17.46 -0.60 -0.25
CA ARG A 246 -17.85 0.03 -1.52
C ARG A 246 -18.34 -0.97 -2.56
N PHE A 247 -17.70 -2.13 -2.64
CA PHE A 247 -18.00 -3.18 -3.63
C PHE A 247 -18.77 -4.36 -3.05
N GLY A 248 -18.99 -4.41 -1.73
CA GLY A 248 -19.74 -5.49 -1.09
C GLY A 248 -19.03 -6.85 -1.14
N VAL A 249 -17.69 -6.86 -1.17
CA VAL A 249 -16.87 -8.08 -1.18
C VAL A 249 -15.99 -8.12 0.06
N THR A 250 -16.12 -9.17 0.86
CA THR A 250 -15.36 -9.37 2.09
C THR A 250 -14.13 -10.27 1.84
N PRO A 251 -12.89 -9.76 1.93
CA PRO A 251 -11.68 -10.57 1.93
C PRO A 251 -11.51 -11.31 3.27
N ASP A 252 -10.53 -12.22 3.32
CA ASP A 252 -10.15 -12.89 4.57
C ASP A 252 -9.15 -12.05 5.38
N LEU A 253 -8.33 -11.24 4.69
CA LEU A 253 -7.36 -10.35 5.30
C LEU A 253 -7.36 -8.98 4.62
N TRP A 254 -7.07 -7.95 5.41
CA TRP A 254 -6.87 -6.58 4.93
C TRP A 254 -5.47 -6.09 5.25
N CYS A 255 -4.88 -5.34 4.33
CA CYS A 255 -3.70 -4.53 4.59
C CYS A 255 -4.10 -3.05 4.52
N PHE A 256 -3.96 -2.32 5.63
CA PHE A 256 -4.27 -0.90 5.70
C PHE A 256 -3.00 -0.06 5.84
N GLY A 257 -3.14 1.24 5.55
CA GLY A 257 -2.15 2.25 5.83
C GLY A 257 -2.60 3.60 5.30
N LYS A 258 -1.68 4.57 5.32
CA LYS A 258 -1.92 5.95 4.90
C LYS A 258 -2.95 6.71 5.74
N VAL A 259 -4.24 6.53 5.46
CA VAL A 259 -5.35 7.27 6.12
C VAL A 259 -5.53 6.78 7.55
#